data_AF-A0A7J4DPG8-F1
#
_entry.id   AF-A0A7J4DPG8-F1
#
_cell.length_a   1.000
_cell.length_b   1.000
_cell.length_c   1.000
_cell.angle_alpha   90.00
_cell.angle_beta   90.00
_cell.angle_gamma   90.00
#
_symmetry.space_group_name_H-M   'P 1'
#
loop_
_entity.id
_entity.type
_entity.pdbx_description
1 polymer ?
#
loop_
_entity_poly.entity_id
_entity_poly.type
_entity_poly.pdbx_seq_one_letter_code
_entity_poly.pdbx_strand_id
1 'polypeptide(L)'
;KKLVRSYDFFLAEISAMPKIGKILGKFLGPKGRMPLPLAPNAPIENMITKYKTAIRIRGRTLSLATKVGDEDMTDENIVENAITVINAIVAKLPNNENNLKGFILKLSMSNPVRVPIKEVV
;
A
#
# COMPACT_ATOMS: atom_id res chain seq x y z
N LYS A 1 -9.88 8.86 -16.98
CA LYS A 1 -8.62 8.07 -17.12
C LYS A 1 -7.40 8.77 -16.49
N LYS A 2 -7.07 10.03 -16.84
CA LYS A 2 -5.91 10.75 -16.26
C LYS A 2 -5.93 10.82 -14.72
N LEU A 3 -7.08 11.20 -14.15
CA LEU A 3 -7.30 11.30 -12.69
C LEU A 3 -6.97 10.01 -11.92
N VAL A 4 -7.33 8.86 -12.49
CA VAL A 4 -7.09 7.55 -11.87
C VAL A 4 -5.61 7.19 -11.87
N ARG A 5 -4.80 7.75 -12.77
CA ARG A 5 -3.36 7.48 -12.85
C ARG A 5 -2.57 8.40 -11.92
N SER A 6 -2.99 9.65 -11.76
CA SER A 6 -2.28 10.66 -10.97
C SER A 6 -2.43 10.48 -9.45
N TYR A 7 -3.52 9.86 -9.00
CA TYR A 7 -3.79 9.70 -7.56
C TYR A 7 -3.91 8.22 -7.16
N ASP A 8 -3.35 7.89 -6.00
CA ASP A 8 -3.35 6.53 -5.44
C ASP A 8 -4.53 6.24 -4.52
N PHE A 9 -4.96 7.23 -3.75
CA PHE A 9 -6.08 7.15 -2.82
C PHE A 9 -7.19 8.13 -3.23
N PHE A 10 -8.43 7.71 -3.06
CA PHE A 10 -9.62 8.53 -3.28
C PHE A 10 -10.46 8.51 -2.01
N LEU A 11 -10.89 9.69 -1.57
CA LEU A 11 -11.80 9.88 -0.45
C LEU A 11 -13.09 10.44 -1.04
N ALA A 12 -14.23 9.91 -0.60
CA ALA A 12 -15.53 10.41 -1.06
C ALA A 12 -16.56 10.33 0.05
N GLU A 13 -17.46 11.30 0.07
CA GLU A 13 -18.62 11.31 0.95
C GLU A 13 -19.58 10.17 0.58
N ILE A 14 -20.24 9.59 1.58
CA ILE A 14 -21.17 8.46 1.42
C ILE A 14 -22.31 8.81 0.45
N SER A 15 -22.81 10.05 0.51
CA SER A 15 -23.87 10.56 -0.37
C SER A 15 -23.50 10.51 -1.86
N ALA A 16 -22.21 10.66 -2.18
CA ALA A 16 -21.70 10.68 -3.55
C ALA A 16 -21.31 9.29 -4.10
N MET A 17 -21.23 8.26 -3.26
CA MET A 17 -20.76 6.92 -3.65
C MET A 17 -21.56 6.27 -4.80
N PRO A 18 -22.90 6.37 -4.88
CA PRO A 18 -23.65 5.79 -5.99
C PRO A 18 -23.27 6.40 -7.35
N LYS A 19 -23.05 7.72 -7.38
CA LYS A 19 -22.63 8.45 -8.60
C LYS A 19 -21.21 8.05 -9.00
N ILE A 20 -20.30 7.95 -8.01
CA ILE A 20 -18.92 7.53 -8.22
C ILE A 20 -18.85 6.08 -8.72
N GLY A 21 -19.62 5.17 -8.14
CA GLY A 21 -19.71 3.78 -8.58
C GLY A 21 -20.14 3.68 -10.05
N LYS A 22 -21.18 4.44 -10.44
CA LYS A 22 -21.72 4.42 -11.81
C LYS A 22 -20.73 4.99 -12.85
N ILE A 23 -20.07 6.11 -12.53
CA ILE A 23 -19.22 6.86 -13.47
C ILE A 23 -17.76 6.38 -13.41
N LEU A 24 -17.19 6.30 -12.21
CA LEU A 24 -15.77 6.05 -11.97
C LEU A 24 -15.48 4.58 -11.66
N GLY A 25 -16.47 3.77 -11.29
CA GLY A 25 -16.28 2.34 -10.97
C GLY A 25 -15.63 1.54 -12.10
N LYS A 26 -15.97 1.84 -13.36
CA LYS A 26 -15.36 1.22 -14.55
C LYS A 26 -13.84 1.41 -14.63
N PHE A 27 -13.33 2.51 -14.07
CA PHE A 27 -11.91 2.85 -14.10
C PHE A 27 -11.20 2.52 -12.79
N LEU A 28 -11.86 2.76 -11.65
CA LEU A 28 -11.30 2.53 -10.31
C LEU A 28 -11.29 1.06 -9.93
N GLY A 29 -12.25 0.25 -10.41
CA GLY A 29 -12.38 -1.18 -10.10
C GLY A 29 -11.17 -2.02 -10.55
N PRO A 30 -10.78 -2.02 -11.84
CA PRO A 30 -9.64 -2.82 -12.32
C PRO A 30 -8.30 -2.46 -11.67
N LYS A 31 -8.13 -1.18 -11.32
CA LYS A 31 -6.98 -0.63 -10.57
C LYS A 31 -7.12 -0.85 -9.04
N GLY A 32 -8.31 -1.29 -8.61
CA GLY A 32 -8.89 -1.26 -7.27
C GLY A 32 -8.45 -0.05 -6.44
N ARG A 33 -8.59 1.13 -7.01
CA ARG A 33 -8.49 2.40 -6.30
C ARG A 33 -9.90 2.86 -5.92
N MET A 34 -10.72 1.95 -5.38
CA MET A 34 -12.07 2.33 -4.95
C MET A 34 -11.97 3.37 -3.83
N PRO A 35 -12.83 4.38 -3.83
CA PRO A 35 -12.76 5.43 -2.83
C PRO A 35 -13.19 4.91 -1.47
N LEU A 36 -12.56 5.46 -0.44
CA LEU A 36 -12.92 5.21 0.95
C LEU A 36 -14.09 6.12 1.34
N PRO A 37 -15.14 5.58 1.99
CA PRO A 37 -16.26 6.37 2.45
C PRO A 37 -15.85 7.26 3.62
N LEU A 38 -16.14 8.55 3.49
CA LEU A 38 -15.99 9.54 4.55
C LEU A 38 -17.36 9.75 5.21
N ALA A 39 -17.43 9.55 6.53
CA ALA A 39 -18.59 9.94 7.31
C ALA A 39 -18.72 11.47 7.33
N PRO A 40 -19.94 12.02 7.24
CA PRO A 40 -20.14 13.46 7.08
C PRO A 40 -19.60 14.32 8.24
N ASN A 41 -19.30 13.72 9.39
CA ASN A 41 -18.80 14.42 10.58
C ASN A 41 -17.40 13.97 11.04
N ALA A 42 -16.68 13.21 10.21
CA ALA A 42 -15.35 12.72 10.57
C ALA A 42 -14.26 13.79 10.33
N PRO A 43 -13.22 13.89 11.19
CA PRO A 43 -12.12 14.81 10.97
C PRO A 43 -11.32 14.39 9.73
N ILE A 44 -11.49 15.18 8.66
CA ILE A 44 -10.91 14.92 7.34
C ILE A 44 -9.38 15.02 7.39
N GLU A 45 -8.85 15.95 8.19
CA GLU A 45 -7.41 16.20 8.30
C GLU A 45 -6.63 14.97 8.78
N ASN A 46 -7.15 14.28 9.80
CA ASN A 46 -6.54 13.07 10.36
C ASN A 46 -6.52 11.91 9.35
N MET A 47 -7.57 11.80 8.53
CA MET A 47 -7.60 10.82 7.45
C MET A 47 -6.56 11.18 6.38
N ILE A 48 -6.46 12.44 5.99
CA ILE A 48 -5.52 12.90 4.97
C ILE A 48 -4.07 12.65 5.41
N THR A 49 -3.70 13.00 6.64
CA THR A 49 -2.33 12.76 7.16
C THR A 49 -1.98 11.28 7.16
N LYS A 50 -2.93 10.43 7.59
CA LYS A 50 -2.77 8.97 7.58
C LYS A 50 -2.60 8.40 6.17
N TYR A 51 -3.42 8.83 5.21
CA TYR A 51 -3.35 8.32 3.84
C TYR A 51 -2.19 8.90 3.02
N LYS A 52 -1.58 10.01 3.45
CA LYS A 52 -0.36 10.55 2.84
C LYS A 52 0.85 9.64 3.05
N THR A 53 0.96 9.02 4.22
CA THR A 53 2.05 8.08 4.55
C THR A 53 1.71 6.62 4.26
N ALA A 54 0.43 6.31 4.00
CA ALA A 54 0.00 4.95 3.76
C ALA A 54 0.47 4.41 2.40
N ILE A 55 0.92 3.15 2.42
CA ILE A 55 1.23 2.39 1.21
C ILE A 55 0.13 1.36 0.99
N ARG A 56 -0.30 1.19 -0.27
CA ARG A 56 -1.32 0.20 -0.63
C ARG A 56 -0.70 -1.06 -1.21
N ILE A 57 -0.83 -2.16 -0.47
CA ILE A 57 -0.35 -3.49 -0.87
C ILE A 57 -1.52 -4.30 -1.41
N ARG A 58 -1.37 -4.91 -2.60
CA ARG A 58 -2.35 -5.86 -3.14
C ARG A 58 -1.65 -7.09 -3.68
N GLY A 59 -2.00 -8.25 -3.14
CA GLY A 59 -1.72 -9.54 -3.75
C GLY A 59 -2.72 -9.84 -4.85
N ARG A 60 -2.28 -9.76 -6.10
CA ARG A 60 -2.93 -10.49 -7.21
C ARG A 60 -2.21 -11.80 -7.51
N THR A 61 -0.96 -11.90 -7.08
CA THR A 61 -0.02 -13.01 -7.27
C THR A 61 0.62 -13.37 -5.93
N LEU A 62 1.34 -14.49 -5.88
CA LEU A 62 2.09 -14.92 -4.69
C LEU A 62 3.19 -13.93 -4.27
N SER A 63 3.67 -13.10 -5.20
CA SER A 63 4.64 -12.04 -4.93
C SER A 63 3.96 -10.71 -4.66
N LEU A 64 4.39 -10.05 -3.58
CA LEU A 64 4.02 -8.70 -3.21
C LEU A 64 5.21 -7.78 -3.43
N ALA A 65 4.98 -6.60 -3.99
CA ALA A 65 6.00 -5.58 -4.17
C ALA A 65 5.47 -4.24 -3.66
N THR A 66 6.30 -3.56 -2.87
CA THR A 66 5.96 -2.32 -2.18
C THR A 66 7.17 -1.39 -2.17
N LYS A 67 6.91 -0.09 -2.29
CA LYS A 67 7.92 0.94 -2.04
C LYS A 67 8.08 1.10 -0.53
N VAL A 68 9.30 1.05 -0.03
CA VAL A 68 9.62 1.18 1.41
C VAL A 68 10.25 2.53 1.74
N GLY A 69 10.91 3.17 0.77
CA GLY A 69 11.53 4.49 0.93
C GLY A 69 12.07 5.03 -0.39
N ASP A 70 12.73 6.18 -0.31
CA ASP A 70 13.53 6.81 -1.36
C ASP A 70 15.02 6.78 -0.95
N GLU A 71 15.91 6.96 -1.93
CA GLU A 71 17.38 6.93 -1.71
C GLU A 71 17.87 8.10 -0.84
N ASP A 72 17.11 9.18 -0.77
CA ASP A 72 17.41 10.36 0.06
C ASP A 72 17.18 10.13 1.56
N MET A 73 16.56 9.00 1.95
CA MET A 73 16.29 8.68 3.35
C MET A 73 17.47 7.97 4.00
N THR A 74 17.59 8.10 5.34
CA THR A 74 18.60 7.36 6.11
C THR A 74 18.28 5.86 6.15
N ASP A 75 19.34 5.04 6.15
CA ASP A 75 19.22 3.58 6.17
C ASP A 75 18.39 3.07 7.35
N GLU A 76 18.56 3.67 8.54
CA GLU A 76 17.80 3.32 9.75
C GLU A 76 16.29 3.46 9.56
N ASN A 77 15.85 4.57 8.96
CA ASN A 77 14.44 4.82 8.69
C ASN A 77 13.89 3.85 7.63
N ILE A 78 14.71 3.47 6.64
CA ILE A 78 14.32 2.49 5.62
C ILE A 78 14.13 1.11 6.24
N VAL A 79 15.02 0.72 7.17
CA VAL A 79 14.92 -0.56 7.89
C VAL A 79 13.66 -0.60 8.76
N GLU A 80 13.38 0.46 9.51
CA GLU A 80 12.15 0.55 10.33
C GLU A 80 10.88 0.45 9.46
N ASN A 81 10.86 1.16 8.34
CA ASN A 81 9.77 1.07 7.37
C ASN A 81 9.64 -0.34 6.76
N ALA A 82 10.77 -1.04 6.51
CA ALA A 82 10.74 -2.40 6.00
C ALA A 82 10.11 -3.36 7.01
N ILE A 83 10.53 -3.28 8.28
CA ILE A 83 10.04 -4.12 9.37
C ILE A 83 8.54 -3.88 9.59
N THR A 84 8.08 -2.63 9.61
CA THR A 84 6.65 -2.33 9.77
C THR A 84 5.80 -2.91 8.64
N VAL A 85 6.28 -2.86 7.40
CA VAL A 85 5.60 -3.47 6.24
C VAL A 85 5.56 -4.99 6.35
N ILE A 86 6.67 -5.62 6.75
CA ILE A 86 6.77 -7.07 6.93
C ILE A 86 5.79 -7.53 8.02
N ASN A 87 5.80 -6.87 9.18
CA ASN A 87 4.90 -7.19 10.30
C ASN A 87 3.42 -7.06 9.91
N ALA A 88 3.07 -6.03 9.15
CA ALA A 88 1.71 -5.84 8.64
C ALA A 88 1.28 -6.94 7.65
N ILE A 89 2.22 -7.49 6.88
CA ILE A 89 1.96 -8.61 5.96
C ILE A 89 1.82 -9.92 6.72
N VAL A 90 2.73 -10.21 7.66
CA VAL A 90 2.71 -11.43 8.49
C VAL A 90 1.40 -11.54 9.26
N ALA A 91 0.96 -10.45 9.91
CA ALA A 91 -0.30 -10.40 10.66
C ALA A 91 -1.55 -10.66 9.82
N LYS A 92 -1.46 -10.53 8.48
CA LYS A 92 -2.59 -10.72 7.56
C LYS A 92 -2.58 -12.08 6.86
N LEU A 93 -1.49 -12.84 6.98
CA LEU A 93 -1.34 -14.15 6.35
C LEU A 93 -1.89 -15.25 7.28
N PRO A 94 -2.65 -16.23 6.77
CA PRO A 94 -3.28 -17.26 7.59
C PRO A 94 -2.28 -18.21 8.28
N ASN A 95 -1.07 -18.36 7.73
CA ASN A 95 0.01 -19.18 8.29
C ASN A 95 1.22 -18.35 8.75
N ASN A 96 1.02 -17.04 9.00
CA ASN A 96 2.04 -16.10 9.45
C ASN A 96 3.35 -16.20 8.63
N GLU A 97 4.39 -16.80 9.21
CA GLU A 97 5.77 -16.85 8.72
C GLU A 97 6.03 -17.99 7.74
N ASN A 98 5.33 -19.12 7.87
CA ASN A 98 5.58 -20.32 7.06
C ASN A 98 5.23 -20.15 5.57
N ASN A 99 4.45 -19.11 5.23
CA ASN A 99 4.10 -18.80 3.85
C ASN A 99 5.12 -17.88 3.15
N LEU A 100 6.11 -17.36 3.86
CA LEU A 100 7.11 -16.46 3.28
C LEU A 100 8.33 -17.27 2.82
N LYS A 101 8.69 -17.16 1.54
CA LYS A 101 9.87 -17.84 0.96
C LYS A 101 11.16 -17.01 1.08
N GLY A 102 11.04 -15.70 1.23
CA GLY A 102 12.15 -14.77 1.36
C GLY A 102 11.80 -13.37 0.87
N PHE A 103 12.69 -12.42 1.14
CA PHE A 103 12.54 -11.03 0.76
C PHE A 103 13.51 -10.64 -0.33
N ILE A 104 13.08 -9.72 -1.20
CA ILE A 104 13.91 -9.17 -2.27
C ILE A 104 13.86 -7.65 -2.13
N LEU A 105 15.02 -7.05 -1.89
CA LEU A 105 15.18 -5.61 -1.81
C LEU A 105 15.96 -5.15 -3.04
N LYS A 106 15.49 -4.08 -3.68
CA LYS A 106 16.16 -3.46 -4.81
C LYS A 106 15.85 -1.98 -4.87
N LEU A 107 16.77 -1.23 -5.46
CA LEU A 107 16.49 0.13 -5.92
C LEU A 107 15.75 0.08 -7.26
N SER A 108 15.31 1.25 -7.73
CA SER A 108 14.51 1.36 -8.96
C SER A 108 15.20 0.72 -10.18
N MET A 109 16.51 0.89 -10.30
CA MET A 109 17.32 0.45 -11.46
C MET A 109 18.44 -0.54 -11.11
N SER A 110 18.65 -0.85 -9.83
CA SER A 110 19.76 -1.71 -9.41
C SER A 110 19.42 -3.20 -9.53
N ASN A 111 20.46 -4.02 -9.46
CA ASN A 111 20.28 -5.46 -9.29
C ASN A 111 19.62 -5.77 -7.93
N PRO A 112 18.77 -6.81 -7.87
CA PRO A 112 18.08 -7.19 -6.66
C PRO A 112 18.99 -7.93 -5.68
N VAL A 113 18.89 -7.55 -4.40
CA VAL A 113 19.52 -8.22 -3.27
C VAL A 113 18.48 -9.12 -2.60
N ARG A 114 18.82 -10.39 -2.38
CA ARG A 114 17.96 -11.35 -1.69
C ARG A 114 18.34 -11.37 -0.22
N VAL A 115 17.37 -11.15 0.66
CA VAL A 115 17.57 -11.25 2.11
C VAL A 115 16.88 -12.53 2.60
N PRO A 116 17.62 -13.47 3.22
CA PRO A 116 17.05 -14.68 3.78
C PRO A 116 16.25 -14.37 5.06
N ILE A 117 15.25 -15.21 5.34
CA ILE A 117 14.28 -15.00 6.44
C ILE A 117 14.95 -14.99 7.83
N LYS A 118 16.09 -15.68 7.98
CA LYS A 118 16.78 -15.85 9.28
C LYS A 118 17.37 -14.57 9.89
N GLU A 119 17.45 -13.48 9.14
CA GLU A 119 18.06 -12.22 9.63
C GLU A 119 17.04 -11.20 10.11
N VAL A 120 15.73 -11.44 9.89
CA VAL A 120 14.67 -10.44 10.13
C VAL A 120 13.67 -10.90 11.20
N VAL A 121 13.75 -12.16 11.65
CA VAL A 121 12.95 -12.72 12.76
C VAL A 121 13.78 -12.75 14.03
#